data_AF-A0A355I9L2-F1
#
_entry.id   AF-A0A355I9L2-F1
#
_cell.length_a   1.000
_cell.length_b   1.000
_cell.length_c   1.000
_cell.angle_alpha   90.00
_cell.angle_beta   90.00
_cell.angle_gamma   90.00
#
_symmetry.space_group_name_H-M   'P 1'
#
loop_
_entity.id
_entity.type
_entity.pdbx_description
1 polymer ?
#
loop_
_entity_poly.entity_id
_entity_poly.type
_entity_poly.pdbx_seq_one_letter_code
_entity_poly.pdbx_strand_id
1 'polypeptide(L)'
;DIVLSKYLLSGIVALLAILVNFAVTAILIRFTNSATGLKEASLYILAGGGVLLFYVALLLPVLFKFGVEKGRMLMMAVFLAPLLIATLLPKLGIPWPNVSLLEALPHLAPPALLVFLLISMATSIRIYQKKEF
;
A
#
# COMPACT_ATOMS: atom_id res chain seq x y z
N ASP A 1 20.18 -11.40 7.00
CA ASP A 1 19.22 -10.28 6.97
C ASP A 1 17.77 -10.72 6.80
N ILE A 2 17.11 -11.14 7.88
CA ILE A 2 15.70 -11.56 7.82
C ILE A 2 14.75 -10.42 7.42
N VAL A 3 15.14 -9.17 7.69
CA VAL A 3 14.39 -7.97 7.32
C VAL A 3 14.33 -7.84 5.80
N LEU A 4 15.49 -7.82 5.14
CA LEU A 4 15.62 -7.75 3.69
C LEU A 4 14.86 -8.87 2.98
N SER A 5 14.97 -10.12 3.46
CA SER A 5 14.23 -11.25 2.88
C SER A 5 12.71 -11.05 2.96
N LYS A 6 12.17 -10.47 4.04
CA LYS A 6 10.73 -10.19 4.14
C LYS A 6 10.28 -9.07 3.21
N TYR A 7 11.09 -8.01 3.06
CA TYR A 7 10.80 -6.95 2.08
C TYR A 7 10.84 -7.49 0.65
N LEU A 8 11.86 -8.27 0.29
CA LEU A 8 11.98 -8.89 -1.03
C LEU A 8 10.81 -9.83 -1.31
N LEU A 9 10.46 -10.70 -0.36
CA LEU A 9 9.31 -11.60 -0.48
C LEU A 9 8.01 -10.80 -0.69
N SER A 10 7.79 -9.75 0.11
CA SER A 10 6.60 -8.91 -0.04
C SER A 10 6.54 -8.19 -1.40
N GLY A 11 7.70 -7.77 -1.93
CA GLY A 11 7.80 -7.16 -3.26
C GLY A 11 7.47 -8.16 -4.37
N ILE A 12 7.99 -9.38 -4.30
CA ILE A 12 7.71 -10.44 -5.28
C ILE A 12 6.21 -10.80 -5.26
N VAL A 13 5.64 -10.99 -4.06
CA VAL A 13 4.21 -11.29 -3.92
C VAL A 13 3.35 -10.13 -4.41
N ALA A 14 3.74 -8.88 -4.14
CA ALA A 14 3.05 -7.70 -4.65
C ALA A 14 3.07 -7.62 -6.18
N LEU A 15 4.21 -7.89 -6.81
CA LEU A 15 4.33 -7.93 -8.27
C LEU A 15 3.45 -9.03 -8.87
N LEU A 16 3.46 -10.23 -8.29
CA LEU A 16 2.59 -11.32 -8.73
C LEU A 16 1.11 -10.95 -8.60
N ALA A 17 0.71 -10.35 -7.47
CA ALA A 17 -0.67 -9.92 -7.27
C ALA A 17 -1.12 -8.86 -8.29
N ILE A 18 -0.24 -7.91 -8.62
CA ILE A 18 -0.50 -6.89 -9.66
C ILE A 18 -0.66 -7.56 -11.03
N LEU A 19 0.21 -8.50 -11.39
CA LEU A 19 0.13 -9.24 -12.66
C LEU A 19 -1.15 -10.07 -12.76
N VAL A 20 -1.52 -10.78 -11.70
CA VAL A 20 -2.77 -11.56 -11.64
C VAL A 20 -3.98 -10.64 -11.78
N ASN A 21 -4.00 -9.51 -11.06
CA ASN A 21 -5.08 -8.53 -11.15
C ASN A 21 -5.21 -7.94 -12.56
N PHE A 22 -4.08 -7.61 -13.20
CA PHE A 22 -4.06 -7.15 -14.59
C PHE A 22 -4.59 -8.20 -15.56
N ALA A 23 -4.16 -9.46 -15.45
CA ALA A 23 -4.64 -10.55 -16.29
C ALA A 23 -6.16 -10.75 -16.15
N VAL A 24 -6.66 -10.81 -14.91
CA VAL A 24 -8.09 -10.96 -14.62
C VAL A 24 -8.89 -9.78 -15.18
N THR A 25 -8.44 -8.56 -14.93
CA THR A 25 -9.13 -7.35 -15.41
C THR A 25 -9.14 -7.26 -16.93
N ALA A 26 -8.04 -7.61 -17.60
CA ALA A 26 -7.97 -7.63 -19.05
C ALA A 26 -8.93 -8.65 -19.67
N ILE A 27 -9.09 -9.83 -19.04
CA ILE A 27 -10.07 -10.83 -19.44
C ILE A 27 -11.48 -10.27 -19.26
N LEU A 28 -11.81 -9.70 -18.09
CA LEU A 28 -13.15 -9.18 -17.79
C LEU A 28 -13.58 -8.07 -18.76
N ILE A 29 -12.70 -7.14 -19.10
CA ILE A 29 -12.99 -6.06 -20.08
C ILE A 29 -13.40 -6.64 -21.44
N ARG A 30 -12.75 -7.72 -21.88
CA ARG A 30 -13.07 -8.40 -23.14
C ARG A 30 -14.43 -9.10 -23.11
N PHE A 31 -14.80 -9.70 -21.98
CA PHE A 31 -16.07 -10.43 -21.83
C PHE A 31 -17.28 -9.51 -21.61
N THR A 32 -17.11 -8.43 -20.84
CA THR A 32 -18.21 -7.54 -20.46
C THR A 32 -18.40 -6.36 -21.42
N ASN A 33 -17.52 -6.22 -22.42
CA ASN A 33 -17.48 -5.07 -23.35
C ASN A 33 -17.57 -3.73 -22.61
N SER A 34 -16.87 -3.65 -21.48
CA SER A 34 -16.96 -2.54 -20.54
C SER A 34 -16.43 -1.25 -21.17
N ALA A 35 -17.11 -0.12 -20.92
CA ALA A 35 -16.71 1.20 -21.39
C ALA A 35 -15.39 1.70 -20.78
N THR A 36 -14.94 1.09 -19.68
CA THR A 36 -13.65 1.36 -19.04
C THR A 36 -12.52 0.86 -19.93
N GLY A 37 -11.80 1.79 -20.56
CA GLY A 37 -10.65 1.46 -21.40
C GLY A 37 -9.49 0.84 -20.61
N LEU A 38 -8.62 0.10 -21.30
CA LEU A 38 -7.43 -0.53 -20.69
C LEU A 38 -6.53 0.47 -19.93
N LYS A 39 -6.53 1.74 -20.37
CA LYS A 39 -5.77 2.82 -19.73
C LYS A 39 -6.31 3.18 -18.34
N GLU A 40 -7.62 3.19 -18.15
CA GLU A 40 -8.22 3.49 -16.84
C GLU A 40 -8.01 2.31 -15.89
N ALA A 41 -8.22 1.09 -16.38
CA ALA A 41 -7.97 -0.13 -15.62
C ALA A 41 -6.51 -0.21 -15.12
N SER A 42 -5.52 0.11 -15.95
CA SER A 42 -4.11 0.10 -15.54
C SER A 42 -3.80 1.16 -14.48
N LEU A 43 -4.43 2.34 -14.54
CA LEU A 43 -4.32 3.37 -13.50
C LEU A 43 -4.89 2.89 -12.16
N TYR A 44 -6.05 2.24 -12.16
CA TYR A 44 -6.61 1.67 -10.93
C TYR A 44 -5.74 0.55 -10.34
N ILE A 45 -5.18 -0.30 -11.20
CA ILE A 45 -4.26 -1.36 -10.77
C ILE A 45 -2.97 -0.76 -10.18
N LEU A 46 -2.40 0.27 -10.81
CA LEU A 46 -1.25 1.01 -10.29
C LEU A 46 -1.55 1.66 -8.94
N ALA A 47 -2.71 2.31 -8.80
CA ALA A 47 -3.15 2.91 -7.55
C ALA A 47 -3.30 1.85 -6.45
N GLY A 48 -3.94 0.72 -6.75
CA GLY A 48 -4.06 -0.41 -5.82
C GLY A 48 -2.70 -1.01 -5.43
N GLY A 49 -1.78 -1.14 -6.38
CA GLY A 49 -0.40 -1.57 -6.13
C GLY A 49 0.36 -0.60 -5.23
N GLY A 50 0.17 0.71 -5.42
CA GLY A 50 0.75 1.74 -4.55
C GLY A 50 0.25 1.64 -3.10
N VAL A 51 -1.06 1.43 -2.92
CA VAL A 51 -1.65 1.19 -1.60
C VAL A 51 -1.07 -0.09 -0.96
N LEU A 52 -0.95 -1.17 -1.72
CA LEU A 52 -0.36 -2.42 -1.24
C LEU A 52 1.08 -2.20 -0.72
N LEU A 53 1.92 -1.50 -1.49
CA LEU A 53 3.29 -1.17 -1.09
C LEU A 53 3.34 -0.26 0.14
N PHE A 54 2.43 0.70 0.23
CA PHE A 54 2.29 1.55 1.41
C PHE A 54 1.97 0.74 2.67
N TYR A 55 1.04 -0.21 2.58
CA TYR A 55 0.73 -1.12 3.67
C TYR A 55 1.93 -1.97 4.07
N VAL A 56 2.68 -2.51 3.11
CA VAL A 56 3.91 -3.27 3.39
C VAL A 56 4.91 -2.41 4.15
N ALA A 57 5.13 -1.17 3.70
CA ALA A 57 6.01 -0.21 4.37
C ALA A 57 5.52 0.15 5.79
N LEU A 58 4.22 0.17 6.05
CA LEU A 58 3.75 0.51 7.39
C LEU A 58 3.78 -0.71 8.33
N LEU A 59 3.38 -1.88 7.83
CA LEU A 59 3.17 -3.07 8.66
C LEU A 59 4.47 -3.79 9.02
N LEU A 60 5.45 -3.88 8.11
CA LEU A 60 6.72 -4.56 8.39
C LEU A 60 7.48 -3.97 9.60
N PRO A 61 7.74 -2.65 9.70
CA PRO A 61 8.45 -2.09 10.86
C PRO A 61 7.67 -2.31 12.16
N VAL A 62 6.34 -2.23 12.11
CA VAL A 62 5.46 -2.49 13.25
C VAL A 62 5.57 -3.95 13.72
N LEU A 63 5.54 -4.90 12.78
CA LEU A 63 5.70 -6.32 13.08
C LEU A 63 7.05 -6.63 13.75
N PHE A 64 8.15 -6.05 13.23
CA PHE A 64 9.47 -6.22 13.85
C PHE A 64 9.52 -5.58 15.25
N LYS A 65 8.88 -4.42 15.45
CA LYS A 65 8.90 -3.71 16.74
C LYS A 65 8.04 -4.33 17.82
N PHE A 66 6.89 -4.88 17.48
CA PHE A 66 5.93 -5.34 18.49
C PHE A 66 5.79 -6.86 18.57
N GLY A 67 6.46 -7.59 17.68
CA GLY A 67 6.35 -9.04 17.62
C GLY A 67 4.99 -9.48 17.10
N VAL A 68 4.76 -10.79 17.07
CA VAL A 68 3.60 -11.39 16.38
C VAL A 68 2.27 -11.03 17.05
N GLU A 69 2.24 -10.98 18.38
CA GLU A 69 0.98 -10.87 19.13
C GLU A 69 0.42 -9.44 19.15
N LYS A 70 1.24 -8.46 19.56
CA LYS A 70 0.87 -7.04 19.50
C LYS A 70 0.88 -6.50 18.07
N GLY A 71 1.72 -7.07 17.20
CA GLY A 71 1.74 -6.73 15.77
C GLY A 71 0.42 -7.03 15.08
N ARG A 72 -0.23 -8.16 15.37
CA ARG A 72 -1.55 -8.49 14.81
C ARG A 72 -2.62 -7.47 15.16
N MET A 73 -2.69 -7.03 16.41
CA MET A 73 -3.63 -5.99 16.82
C MET A 73 -3.38 -4.66 16.10
N LEU A 74 -2.11 -4.26 15.95
CA LEU A 74 -1.76 -3.04 15.22
C LEU A 74 -2.04 -3.16 13.71
N MET A 75 -1.83 -4.33 13.09
CA MET A 75 -2.19 -4.56 11.69
C MET A 75 -3.69 -4.33 11.46
N MET A 76 -4.54 -4.84 12.35
CA MET A 76 -5.99 -4.63 12.28
C MET A 76 -6.34 -3.15 12.39
N ALA A 77 -5.72 -2.42 13.33
CA ALA A 77 -5.95 -0.98 13.49
C ALA A 77 -5.54 -0.19 12.23
N VAL A 78 -4.39 -0.51 11.63
CA VAL A 78 -3.93 0.14 10.39
C VAL A 78 -4.89 -0.16 9.23
N PHE A 79 -5.41 -1.38 9.14
CA PHE A 79 -6.37 -1.75 8.10
C PHE A 79 -7.74 -1.05 8.25
N LEU A 80 -8.17 -0.82 9.50
CA LEU A 80 -9.39 -0.07 9.81
C LEU A 80 -9.24 1.45 9.66
N ALA A 81 -8.01 1.96 9.73
CA ALA A 81 -7.76 3.41 9.72
C ALA A 81 -8.35 4.13 8.49
N PRO A 82 -8.20 3.66 7.23
CA PRO A 82 -8.77 4.36 6.07
C PRO A 82 -10.29 4.42 6.10
N LEU A 83 -10.95 3.36 6.59
CA LEU A 83 -12.41 3.31 6.77
C LEU A 83 -12.88 4.35 7.79
N LEU A 84 -12.18 4.46 8.92
CA LEU A 84 -12.47 5.46 9.94
C LEU A 84 -12.24 6.88 9.42
N ILE A 85 -11.12 7.11 8.73
CA ILE A 85 -10.78 8.40 8.12
C ILE A 85 -11.87 8.82 7.12
N ALA A 86 -12.23 7.95 6.18
CA ALA A 86 -13.24 8.24 5.16
C ALA A 86 -14.63 8.56 5.74
N THR A 87 -14.99 7.96 6.88
CA THR A 87 -16.29 8.16 7.53
C THR A 87 -16.32 9.33 8.51
N LEU A 88 -15.18 9.67 9.13
CA LEU A 88 -15.07 10.74 10.13
C LEU A 88 -14.72 12.10 9.53
N LEU A 89 -13.88 12.17 8.48
CA LEU A 89 -13.51 13.46 7.87
C LEU A 89 -14.72 14.33 7.51
N PRO A 90 -15.75 13.79 6.82
CA PRO A 90 -16.94 14.57 6.49
C PRO A 90 -17.71 15.04 7.72
N LYS A 91 -17.75 14.22 8.78
CA LYS A 91 -18.42 14.54 10.05
C LYS A 91 -17.68 15.64 10.84
N LEU A 92 -16.38 15.78 10.62
CA LEU A 92 -15.55 16.82 11.22
C LEU A 92 -15.53 18.12 10.40
N GLY A 93 -16.30 18.20 9.30
CA GLY A 93 -16.34 19.38 8.44
C GLY A 93 -15.07 19.58 7.61
N ILE A 94 -14.20 18.56 7.53
CA ILE A 94 -13.00 18.62 6.69
C ILE A 94 -13.42 18.32 5.25
N PRO A 95 -13.26 19.26 4.31
CA PRO A 95 -13.64 19.05 2.92
C PRO A 95 -12.74 18.00 2.28
N TRP A 96 -13.29 17.28 1.29
CA TRP A 96 -12.49 16.36 0.48
C TRP A 96 -11.38 17.11 -0.27
N PRO A 97 -10.24 16.45 -0.55
CA PRO A 97 -9.16 17.05 -1.33
C PRO A 97 -9.65 17.55 -2.68
N ASN A 98 -9.13 18.71 -3.11
CA ASN A 98 -9.47 19.30 -4.40
C ASN A 98 -9.06 18.38 -5.57
N VAL A 99 -9.82 18.42 -6.67
CA VAL A 99 -9.63 17.58 -7.87
C VAL A 99 -8.23 17.74 -8.45
N SER A 100 -7.68 18.96 -8.43
CA SER A 100 -6.30 19.22 -8.90
C SER A 100 -5.24 18.45 -8.11
N LEU A 101 -5.51 18.18 -6.82
CA LEU A 101 -4.62 17.42 -5.95
C LEU A 101 -4.74 15.91 -6.22
N LEU A 102 -5.93 15.45 -6.60
CA LEU A 102 -6.18 14.07 -7.05
C LEU A 102 -5.52 13.78 -8.40
N GLU A 103 -5.46 14.76 -9.30
CA GLU A 103 -4.80 14.63 -10.61
C GLU A 103 -3.26 14.61 -10.51
N ALA A 104 -2.68 15.29 -9.52
CA ALA A 104 -1.24 15.26 -9.26
C ALA A 104 -0.79 13.98 -8.52
N LEU A 105 -1.72 13.29 -7.86
CA LEU A 105 -1.44 12.12 -7.01
C LEU A 105 -0.73 10.97 -7.76
N PRO A 106 -1.11 10.59 -8.99
CA PRO A 106 -0.43 9.51 -9.72
C PRO A 106 1.03 9.83 -10.08
N HIS A 107 1.38 11.12 -10.22
CA HIS A 107 2.73 11.55 -10.52
C HIS A 107 3.59 11.69 -9.25
N LEU A 108 2.98 12.12 -8.14
CA LEU A 108 3.66 12.32 -6.86
C LEU A 108 3.77 11.02 -6.04
N ALA A 109 2.83 10.09 -6.20
CA ALA A 109 2.77 8.86 -5.42
C ALA A 109 3.99 7.94 -5.62
N PRO A 110 4.50 7.68 -6.84
CA PRO A 110 5.65 6.80 -7.04
C PRO A 110 6.93 7.25 -6.29
N PRO A 111 7.39 8.52 -6.42
CA PRO A 111 8.58 8.96 -5.68
C PRO A 111 8.30 9.02 -4.17
N ALA A 112 7.11 9.44 -3.74
CA ALA A 112 6.76 9.46 -2.32
C ALA A 112 6.78 8.06 -1.70
N LEU A 113 6.21 7.06 -2.39
CA LEU A 113 6.21 5.66 -1.94
C LEU A 113 7.62 5.07 -1.88
N LEU A 114 8.48 5.40 -2.84
CA LEU A 114 9.89 4.98 -2.82
C LEU A 114 10.60 5.52 -1.57
N VAL A 115 10.47 6.81 -1.29
CA VAL A 115 11.04 7.43 -0.08
C VAL A 115 10.47 6.77 1.18
N PHE A 116 9.16 6.51 1.20
CA PHE A 116 8.49 5.89 2.34
C PHE A 116 8.96 4.45 2.59
N LEU A 117 9.14 3.66 1.53
CA LEU A 117 9.70 2.31 1.60
C LEU A 117 11.13 2.32 2.12
N LEU A 118 11.96 3.26 1.67
CA LEU A 118 13.35 3.41 2.14
C LEU A 118 13.39 3.77 3.63
N ILE A 119 12.56 4.73 4.06
CA ILE A 119 12.44 5.10 5.48
C ILE A 119 11.96 3.90 6.31
N SER A 120 10.94 3.19 5.82
CA SER A 120 10.40 2.01 6.48
C SER A 120 11.46 0.92 6.65
N MET A 121 12.22 0.67 5.59
CA MET A 121 13.29 -0.32 5.59
C MET A 121 14.40 0.07 6.57
N ALA A 122 14.85 1.33 6.54
CA ALA A 122 15.83 1.85 7.50
C ALA A 122 15.33 1.73 8.95
N THR A 123 14.05 2.03 9.19
CA THR A 123 13.43 1.91 10.51
C THR A 123 13.34 0.44 10.94
N SER A 124 12.97 -0.47 10.03
CA SER A 124 12.89 -1.91 10.29
C SER A 124 14.26 -2.50 10.62
N ILE A 125 15.31 -2.13 9.86
CA ILE A 125 16.69 -2.54 10.12
C ILE A 125 17.11 -2.03 11.50
N ARG A 126 16.88 -0.75 11.80
CA ARG A 126 17.25 -0.15 13.09
C ARG A 126 16.50 -0.77 14.27
N ILE A 127 15.22 -1.11 14.10
CA ILE A 127 14.43 -1.81 15.13
C ILE A 127 14.95 -3.23 15.35
N TYR A 128 15.25 -3.96 14.27
CA TYR A 128 15.74 -5.32 14.34
C TYR A 128 17.13 -5.37 14.99
N GLN A 129 18.05 -4.50 14.57
CA GLN A 129 19.38 -4.34 15.16
C GLN A 129 19.33 -3.89 16.63
N LYS A 130 18.36 -3.06 17.01
CA LYS A 130 18.16 -2.67 18.42
C LYS A 130 17.50 -3.74 19.26
N LYS A 131 16.87 -4.74 18.64
CA LYS A 131 16.11 -5.76 19.36
C LYS A 131 16.99 -6.92 19.81
N GLU A 132 17.79 -7.54 18.94
CA GLU A 132 18.85 -8.54 19.27
C GLU A 132 19.80 -8.62 18.05
N PHE A 133 21.13 -8.65 18.16
CA PHE A 133 22.02 -9.12 19.23
C PHE A 133 22.81 -8.02 19.94
#